data_AF-A0A2J8JK16-F1
#
_entry.id   AF-A0A2J8JK16-F1
#
_cell.length_a   1.000
_cell.length_b   1.000
_cell.length_c   1.000
_cell.angle_alpha   90.00
_cell.angle_beta   90.00
_cell.angle_gamma   90.00
#
_symmetry.space_group_name_H-M   'P 1'
#
loop_
_entity.id
_entity.type
_entity.pdbx_description
1 polymer ?
#
loop_
_entity_poly.entity_id
_entity_poly.type
_entity_poly.pdbx_seq_one_letter_code
_entity_poly.pdbx_strand_id
1 'polypeptide(L)'
;DLLPSKYFEVDFPMIVTRKLHSIKCKPPLSSPILELHSEDTLQMDGHILDSKRYAVIGADLRDLSELEEKLKKCNMNTQLPTLLIAECVLVYMTPEQSANLLKWAANSFERAMFINYEQVNMGDRFGQIMIENLRRRQCDLAGVETCKSLESQDRIT
;
A
#
# COMPACT_ATOMS: atom_id res chain seq x y z
N ASP A 1 -22.76 -3.26 10.66
CA ASP A 1 -21.85 -2.22 10.16
C ASP A 1 -20.75 -2.93 9.38
N LEU A 2 -20.51 -2.57 8.12
CA LEU A 2 -19.58 -3.27 7.20
C LEU A 2 -18.21 -2.58 7.10
N LEU A 3 -18.00 -1.49 7.84
CA LEU A 3 -16.76 -0.73 7.80
C LEU A 3 -15.65 -1.45 8.60
N PRO A 4 -14.39 -1.44 8.11
CA PRO A 4 -13.26 -1.99 8.86
C PRO A 4 -13.04 -1.21 10.15
N SER A 5 -12.50 -1.86 11.19
CA SER A 5 -12.20 -1.18 12.46
C SER A 5 -11.27 0.02 12.28
N LYS A 6 -10.28 -0.07 11.38
CA LYS A 6 -9.44 1.04 10.95
C LYS A 6 -8.92 0.79 9.53
N TYR A 7 -8.87 1.83 8.72
CA TYR A 7 -8.37 1.79 7.34
C TYR A 7 -6.98 2.44 7.28
N PHE A 8 -6.01 1.76 6.65
CA PHE A 8 -4.64 2.22 6.54
C PHE A 8 -4.27 2.38 5.08
N GLU A 9 -3.60 3.47 4.75
CA GLU A 9 -2.97 3.69 3.46
C GLU A 9 -1.49 3.96 3.63
N VAL A 10 -0.68 3.36 2.77
CA VAL A 10 0.77 3.53 2.77
C VAL A 10 1.22 3.89 1.36
N ASP A 11 2.04 4.93 1.27
CA ASP A 11 2.69 5.34 0.03
C ASP A 11 4.00 6.04 0.37
N PHE A 12 4.81 6.39 -0.63
CA PHE A 12 6.00 7.19 -0.41
C PHE A 12 5.65 8.53 0.27
N PRO A 13 6.52 9.04 1.16
CA PRO A 13 6.32 10.32 1.86
C PRO A 13 5.91 11.49 0.95
N MET A 14 6.46 11.56 -0.26
CA MET A 14 6.11 12.57 -1.26
C MET A 14 4.63 12.50 -1.69
N ILE A 15 4.11 11.28 -1.92
CA ILE A 15 2.72 11.07 -2.36
C ILE A 15 1.77 11.34 -1.20
N VAL A 16 2.10 10.83 -0.01
CA VAL A 16 1.33 11.08 1.21
C VAL A 16 1.23 12.57 1.49
N THR A 17 2.32 13.33 1.41
CA THR A 17 2.30 14.79 1.62
C THR A 17 1.29 15.50 0.70
N ARG A 18 1.24 15.12 -0.59
CA ARG A 18 0.26 15.68 -1.55
C ARG A 18 -1.18 15.30 -1.19
N LYS A 19 -1.39 14.05 -0.75
CA LYS A 19 -2.70 13.55 -0.32
C LYS A 19 -3.18 14.26 0.95
N LEU A 20 -2.31 14.41 1.95
CA LEU A 20 -2.61 15.11 3.20
C LEU A 20 -2.95 16.58 2.96
N HIS A 21 -2.20 17.26 2.09
CA HIS A 21 -2.53 18.63 1.68
C HIS A 21 -3.94 18.72 1.08
N SER A 22 -4.29 17.79 0.19
CA SER A 22 -5.63 17.75 -0.42
C SER A 22 -6.73 17.50 0.61
N ILE A 23 -6.53 16.57 1.55
CA ILE A 23 -7.47 16.28 2.63
C ILE A 23 -7.66 17.52 3.51
N LYS A 24 -6.56 18.17 3.91
CA LYS A 24 -6.59 19.34 4.80
C LYS A 24 -7.32 20.53 4.18
N CYS A 25 -7.09 20.78 2.88
CA CYS A 25 -7.64 21.96 2.20
C CYS A 25 -9.10 21.80 1.73
N LYS A 26 -9.65 20.58 1.75
CA LYS A 26 -10.98 20.29 1.19
C LYS A 26 -11.90 19.68 2.26
N PRO A 27 -12.83 20.45 2.84
CA PRO A 27 -13.78 19.95 3.84
C PRO A 27 -14.53 18.67 3.44
N PRO A 28 -14.93 18.45 2.17
CA PRO A 28 -15.56 17.18 1.77
C PRO A 28 -14.69 15.93 1.99
N LEU A 29 -13.37 16.09 2.15
CA LEU A 29 -12.44 14.99 2.44
C LEU A 29 -12.13 14.88 3.94
N SER A 30 -11.95 16.00 4.64
CA SER A 30 -11.59 16.00 6.06
C SER A 30 -12.78 15.80 7.00
N SER A 31 -13.97 16.32 6.67
CA SER A 31 -15.16 16.23 7.53
C SER A 31 -15.56 14.78 7.85
N PRO A 32 -15.65 13.85 6.87
CA PRO A 32 -16.00 12.45 7.17
C PRO A 32 -14.98 11.74 8.07
N ILE A 33 -13.70 12.15 8.00
CA ILE A 33 -12.65 11.59 8.85
C ILE A 33 -12.81 12.12 10.28
N LEU A 34 -13.09 13.42 10.44
CA LEU A 34 -13.33 14.08 11.74
C LEU A 34 -14.58 13.55 12.44
N GLU A 35 -15.68 13.34 11.71
CA GLU A 35 -16.92 12.78 12.24
C GLU A 35 -16.72 11.40 12.89
N LEU A 36 -15.74 10.65 12.42
CA LEU A 36 -15.39 9.32 12.93
C LEU A 36 -14.17 9.33 13.87
N HIS A 37 -13.57 10.50 14.10
CA HIS A 37 -12.44 10.69 14.99
C HIS A 37 -12.90 10.90 16.44
N SER A 38 -11.98 10.81 17.40
CA SER A 38 -12.24 11.09 18.81
C SER A 38 -12.03 12.56 19.17
N GLU A 39 -11.22 13.27 18.39
CA GLU A 39 -10.84 14.67 18.62
C GLU A 39 -11.40 15.58 17.52
N ASP A 40 -11.55 16.86 17.84
CA ASP A 40 -12.08 17.88 16.91
C ASP A 40 -11.06 18.32 15.83
N THR A 41 -9.82 17.81 15.88
CA THR A 41 -8.75 18.20 14.95
C THR A 41 -8.00 16.98 14.41
N LEU A 42 -7.68 16.99 13.11
CA LEU A 42 -6.79 16.00 12.50
C LEU A 42 -5.34 16.45 12.70
N GLN A 43 -4.59 15.71 13.50
CA GLN A 43 -3.15 15.92 13.59
C GLN A 43 -2.47 15.29 12.37
N MET A 44 -1.66 16.10 11.70
CA MET A 44 -0.81 15.68 10.60
C MET A 44 0.63 16.03 10.99
N ASP A 45 1.43 15.02 11.30
CA ASP A 45 2.83 15.18 11.71
C ASP A 45 3.75 14.59 10.63
N GLY A 46 4.57 15.46 10.03
CA GLY A 46 5.44 15.11 8.91
C GLY A 46 4.68 14.46 7.75
N HIS A 47 4.84 13.14 7.62
CA HIS A 47 4.25 12.33 6.55
C HIS A 47 3.21 11.35 7.07
N ILE A 48 2.56 11.66 8.20
CA ILE A 48 1.56 10.78 8.80
C ILE A 48 0.30 11.59 9.14
N LEU A 49 -0.85 11.06 8.75
CA LEU A 49 -2.15 11.41 9.31
C LEU A 49 -2.64 10.20 10.09
N ASP A 50 -2.94 10.40 11.38
CA ASP A 50 -3.51 9.36 12.23
C ASP A 50 -4.83 9.83 12.83
N SER A 51 -5.89 9.05 12.58
CA SER A 51 -7.20 9.24 13.18
C SER A 51 -7.72 7.91 13.74
N LYS A 52 -8.90 7.94 14.35
CA LYS A 52 -9.48 6.75 14.99
C LYS A 52 -9.81 5.64 13.97
N ARG A 53 -10.28 6.01 12.77
CA ARG A 53 -10.77 5.07 11.75
C ARG A 53 -9.97 5.08 10.46
N TYR A 54 -9.08 6.05 10.27
CA TYR A 54 -8.31 6.21 9.04
C TYR A 54 -6.89 6.71 9.34
N ALA A 55 -5.88 6.10 8.73
CA ALA A 55 -4.50 6.55 8.79
C ALA A 55 -3.85 6.54 7.41
N VAL A 56 -3.02 7.54 7.14
CA VAL A 56 -2.21 7.65 5.93
C VAL A 56 -0.76 7.80 6.34
N ILE A 57 0.11 6.90 5.88
CA ILE A 57 1.47 6.75 6.37
C ILE A 57 2.45 6.87 5.19
N GLY A 58 3.36 7.83 5.29
CA GLY A 58 4.50 7.95 4.39
C GLY A 58 5.60 6.98 4.78
N ALA A 59 5.79 5.90 4.01
CA ALA A 59 6.85 4.91 4.24
C ALA A 59 7.28 4.28 2.90
N ASP A 60 8.52 3.81 2.84
CA ASP A 60 8.97 2.98 1.73
C ASP A 60 8.59 1.51 1.99
N LEU A 61 7.77 0.90 1.13
CA LEU A 61 7.36 -0.50 1.29
C LEU A 61 8.54 -1.50 1.24
N ARG A 62 9.71 -1.06 0.78
CA ARG A 62 10.95 -1.85 0.73
C ARG A 62 11.70 -1.82 2.06
N ASP A 63 11.43 -0.86 2.94
CA ASP A 63 11.94 -0.80 4.31
C ASP A 63 10.86 -1.29 5.28
N LEU A 64 10.84 -2.61 5.50
CA LEU A 64 9.84 -3.26 6.34
C LEU A 64 9.93 -2.84 7.81
N SER A 65 11.11 -2.43 8.27
CA SER A 65 11.31 -1.98 9.65
C SER A 65 10.63 -0.64 9.88
N GLU A 66 10.82 0.31 8.96
CA GLU A 66 10.14 1.61 8.95
C GLU A 66 8.61 1.45 8.82
N LEU A 67 8.19 0.58 7.89
CA LEU A 67 6.77 0.29 7.65
C LEU A 67 6.07 -0.21 8.92
N GLU A 68 6.63 -1.23 9.56
CA GLU A 68 6.05 -1.85 10.75
C GLU A 68 6.03 -0.88 11.94
N GLU A 69 7.11 -0.12 12.16
CA GLU A 69 7.19 0.89 13.22
C GLU A 69 6.05 1.92 13.07
N LYS A 70 5.88 2.47 11.86
CA LYS A 70 4.87 3.51 11.61
C LYS A 70 3.44 2.96 11.69
N LEU A 71 3.19 1.75 11.19
CA LEU A 71 1.88 1.10 11.32
C LEU A 71 1.52 0.85 12.79
N LYS A 72 2.48 0.38 13.60
CA LYS A 72 2.29 0.22 15.05
C LYS A 72 2.08 1.56 15.76
N LYS A 73 2.81 2.61 15.37
CA LYS A 73 2.61 3.97 15.88
C LYS A 73 1.19 4.47 15.62
N CYS A 74 0.60 4.10 14.48
CA CYS A 74 -0.80 4.35 14.15
C CYS A 74 -1.76 3.28 14.71
N ASN A 75 -1.35 2.51 15.73
CA ASN A 75 -2.19 1.56 16.44
C ASN A 75 -2.77 0.43 15.56
N MET A 76 -2.03 -0.04 14.55
CA MET A 76 -2.39 -1.26 13.82
C MET A 76 -2.40 -2.47 14.76
N ASN A 77 -3.53 -3.18 14.81
CA ASN A 77 -3.71 -4.35 15.67
C ASN A 77 -3.61 -5.64 14.87
N THR A 78 -2.52 -6.38 15.09
CA THR A 78 -2.23 -7.64 14.40
C THR A 78 -3.15 -8.81 14.76
N GLN A 79 -3.96 -8.67 15.82
CA GLN A 79 -4.92 -9.70 16.24
C GLN A 79 -6.24 -9.66 15.46
N LEU A 80 -6.49 -8.57 14.72
CA LEU A 80 -7.71 -8.42 13.91
C LEU A 80 -7.54 -9.08 12.52
N PRO A 81 -8.63 -9.60 11.92
CA PRO A 81 -8.62 -9.97 10.51
C PRO A 81 -8.23 -8.78 9.66
N THR A 82 -7.20 -8.93 8.84
CA THR A 82 -6.64 -7.82 8.06
C THR A 82 -6.68 -8.13 6.57
N LEU A 83 -7.30 -7.25 5.79
CA LEU A 83 -7.22 -7.27 4.34
C LEU A 83 -6.11 -6.32 3.89
N LEU A 84 -5.12 -6.83 3.18
CA LEU A 84 -4.06 -6.07 2.54
C LEU A 84 -4.33 -5.98 1.04
N ILE A 85 -4.08 -4.82 0.45
CA ILE A 85 -4.33 -4.56 -0.97
C ILE A 85 -3.07 -3.96 -1.59
N ALA A 86 -2.57 -4.60 -2.65
CA ALA A 86 -1.55 -4.09 -3.54
C ALA A 86 -2.16 -3.95 -4.94
N GLU A 87 -2.63 -2.75 -5.28
CA GLU A 87 -3.25 -2.45 -6.57
C GLU A 87 -2.22 -1.76 -7.49
N CYS A 88 -1.66 -2.52 -8.42
CA CYS A 88 -0.54 -2.14 -9.30
C CYS A 88 0.64 -1.60 -8.50
N VAL A 89 1.12 -2.37 -7.50
CA VAL A 89 2.22 -1.93 -6.61
C VAL A 89 3.45 -2.84 -6.70
N LEU A 90 3.29 -4.16 -6.56
CA LEU A 90 4.43 -5.07 -6.37
C LEU A 90 5.35 -5.13 -7.59
N VAL A 91 4.82 -4.96 -8.80
CA VAL A 91 5.59 -4.87 -10.05
C VAL A 91 6.67 -3.77 -10.08
N TYR A 92 6.57 -2.74 -9.23
CA TYR A 92 7.55 -1.64 -9.19
C TYR A 92 8.74 -1.89 -8.25
N MET A 93 8.70 -2.94 -7.45
CA MET A 93 9.81 -3.36 -6.60
C MET A 93 10.43 -4.65 -7.14
N THR A 94 11.65 -4.95 -6.70
CA THR A 94 12.28 -6.21 -7.10
C THR A 94 11.47 -7.39 -6.57
N PRO A 95 11.53 -8.56 -7.22
CA PRO A 95 10.86 -9.79 -6.78
C PRO A 95 11.23 -10.20 -5.35
N GLU A 96 12.48 -9.95 -4.94
CA GLU A 96 12.92 -10.18 -3.56
C GLU A 96 12.20 -9.25 -2.57
N GLN A 97 12.07 -7.97 -2.91
CA GLN A 97 11.39 -6.99 -2.06
C GLN A 97 9.89 -7.27 -1.93
N SER A 98 9.20 -7.61 -3.03
CA SER A 98 7.78 -7.97 -2.97
C SER A 98 7.55 -9.27 -2.21
N ALA A 99 8.39 -10.28 -2.40
CA ALA A 99 8.34 -11.52 -1.62
C ALA A 99 8.57 -11.26 -0.13
N ASN A 100 9.50 -10.38 0.24
CA ASN A 100 9.74 -10.00 1.63
C ASN A 100 8.53 -9.28 2.24
N LEU A 101 7.87 -8.38 1.50
CA LEU A 101 6.65 -7.70 1.94
C LEU A 101 5.49 -8.69 2.16
N LEU A 102 5.27 -9.61 1.23
CA LEU A 102 4.25 -10.66 1.34
C LEU A 102 4.52 -11.57 2.54
N LYS A 103 5.77 -11.99 2.73
CA LYS A 103 6.20 -12.78 3.89
C LYS A 103 6.00 -12.03 5.20
N TRP A 104 6.32 -10.74 5.24
CA TRP A 104 6.04 -9.89 6.40
C TRP A 104 4.55 -9.83 6.71
N ALA A 105 3.70 -9.64 5.70
CA ALA A 105 2.25 -9.61 5.88
C ALA A 105 1.73 -10.95 6.44
N ALA A 106 2.14 -12.07 5.85
CA ALA A 106 1.76 -13.40 6.29
C ALA A 106 2.20 -13.71 7.74
N ASN A 107 3.39 -13.22 8.14
CA ASN A 107 3.89 -13.42 9.50
C ASN A 107 3.28 -12.45 10.52
N SER A 108 2.80 -11.28 10.08
CA SER A 108 2.29 -10.24 10.97
C SER A 108 0.88 -10.52 11.48
N PHE A 109 0.06 -11.23 10.70
CA PHE A 109 -1.36 -11.41 10.98
C PHE A 109 -1.73 -12.89 10.98
N GLU A 110 -2.33 -13.38 12.07
CA GLU A 110 -2.84 -14.75 12.13
C GLU A 110 -3.97 -14.99 11.11
N ARG A 111 -4.78 -13.96 10.85
CA ARG A 111 -5.90 -13.99 9.90
C ARG A 111 -5.77 -12.84 8.92
N ALA A 112 -5.34 -13.14 7.71
CA ALA A 112 -5.20 -12.14 6.66
C ALA A 112 -5.75 -12.62 5.32
N MET A 113 -6.08 -11.64 4.48
CA MET A 113 -6.31 -11.80 3.06
C MET A 113 -5.42 -10.80 2.33
N PHE A 114 -4.85 -11.21 1.21
CA PHE A 114 -4.05 -10.32 0.35
C PHE A 114 -4.70 -10.25 -1.03
N ILE A 115 -4.94 -9.04 -1.52
CA ILE A 115 -5.39 -8.80 -2.90
C ILE A 115 -4.22 -8.18 -3.65
N ASN A 116 -3.72 -8.89 -4.65
CA ASN A 116 -2.77 -8.37 -5.63
C ASN A 116 -3.48 -8.17 -6.97
N TYR A 117 -3.36 -6.98 -7.54
CA TYR A 117 -3.75 -6.70 -8.91
C TYR A 117 -2.56 -6.10 -9.63
N GLU A 118 -2.04 -6.76 -10.66
CA GLU A 118 -0.96 -6.23 -11.50
C GLU A 118 -0.94 -6.91 -12.86
N GLN A 119 0.09 -6.64 -13.66
CA GLN A 119 0.22 -7.25 -14.98
C GLN A 119 0.41 -8.78 -14.89
N VAL A 120 0.03 -9.47 -15.98
CA VAL A 120 0.25 -10.91 -16.16
C VAL A 120 0.50 -11.19 -17.64
N ASN A 121 1.12 -12.33 -17.95
CA ASN A 121 1.49 -12.73 -19.32
C ASN A 121 2.46 -11.74 -20.00
N MET A 122 3.35 -11.12 -19.23
CA MET A 122 4.29 -10.09 -19.71
C MET A 122 5.42 -10.62 -20.62
N GLY A 123 5.47 -11.93 -20.86
CA GLY A 123 6.47 -12.58 -21.71
C GLY A 123 6.18 -12.49 -23.22
N ASP A 124 4.99 -12.05 -23.62
CA ASP A 124 4.62 -11.96 -25.04
C ASP A 124 5.04 -10.63 -25.70
N ARG A 125 4.74 -10.49 -27.01
CA ARG A 125 5.08 -9.28 -27.76
C ARG A 125 4.39 -8.03 -27.21
N PHE A 126 3.17 -8.15 -26.70
CA PHE A 126 2.44 -7.02 -26.12
C PHE A 126 3.10 -6.59 -24.80
N GLY A 127 3.47 -7.55 -23.95
CA GLY A 127 4.24 -7.32 -22.73
C GLY A 127 5.57 -6.61 -22.97
N GLN A 128 6.33 -7.03 -23.99
CA GLN A 128 7.59 -6.35 -24.36
C GLN A 128 7.37 -4.89 -24.78
N ILE A 129 6.34 -4.63 -25.60
CA ILE A 129 5.97 -3.26 -26.01
C ILE A 129 5.56 -2.42 -24.79
N MET A 130 4.81 -3.01 -23.86
CA MET A 130 4.41 -2.35 -22.63
C MET A 130 5.62 -1.95 -21.76
N ILE A 131 6.57 -2.87 -21.55
CA ILE A 131 7.80 -2.61 -20.80
C ILE A 131 8.60 -1.47 -21.45
N GLU A 132 8.80 -1.53 -22.77
CA GLU A 132 9.54 -0.49 -23.49
C GLU A 132 8.87 0.89 -23.36
N ASN A 133 7.54 0.94 -23.48
CA ASN A 133 6.78 2.18 -23.36
C ASN A 133 6.87 2.80 -21.96
N LEU A 134 6.85 1.99 -20.90
CA LEU A 134 6.99 2.48 -19.52
C LEU A 134 8.42 2.96 -19.25
N ARG A 135 9.44 2.25 -19.75
CA ARG A 135 10.84 2.68 -19.65
C ARG A 135 11.09 4.04 -20.28
N ARG A 136 10.46 4.33 -21.43
CA ARG A 136 10.52 5.66 -22.08
C ARG A 136 9.97 6.78 -21.19
N ARG A 137 9.11 6.45 -20.22
CA ARG A 137 8.56 7.38 -19.21
C ARG A 137 9.33 7.34 -17.89
N GLN A 138 10.53 6.76 -17.88
CA GLN A 138 11.38 6.60 -16.69
C GLN A 138 10.67 5.79 -15.58
N CYS A 139 9.84 4.84 -15.99
CA CYS A 139 9.11 3.93 -15.11
C CYS A 139 9.52 2.50 -15.48
N ASP A 140 10.45 1.93 -14.71
CA ASP A 140 10.86 0.54 -14.89
C ASP A 140 10.00 -0.39 -14.04
N LEU A 141 9.70 -1.57 -14.59
CA LEU A 141 8.95 -2.62 -13.91
C LEU A 141 9.95 -3.61 -13.30
N ALA A 142 10.52 -3.25 -12.15
CA ALA A 142 11.57 -4.03 -11.49
C ALA A 142 11.13 -5.48 -11.17
N GLY A 143 9.84 -5.69 -10.95
CA GLY A 143 9.23 -6.99 -10.63
C GLY A 143 8.67 -7.74 -11.82
N VAL A 144 8.88 -7.31 -13.07
CA VAL A 144 8.17 -7.87 -14.24
C VAL A 144 8.35 -9.38 -14.44
N GLU A 145 9.42 -9.97 -13.89
CA GLU A 145 9.63 -11.43 -13.96
C GLU A 145 8.57 -12.24 -13.20
N THR A 146 7.94 -11.67 -12.16
CA THR A 146 6.84 -12.32 -11.42
C THR A 146 5.54 -12.32 -12.23
N CYS A 147 5.42 -11.42 -13.20
CA CYS A 147 4.24 -11.22 -14.05
C CYS A 147 4.20 -12.15 -15.28
N LYS A 148 4.86 -13.31 -15.22
CA LYS A 148 5.00 -14.22 -16.37
C LYS A 148 3.70 -14.93 -16.74
N SER A 149 2.94 -15.43 -15.77
CA SER A 149 1.65 -16.09 -15.95
C SER A 149 0.82 -16.04 -14.67
N LEU A 150 -0.42 -16.54 -14.69
CA LEU A 150 -1.24 -16.62 -13.48
C LEU A 150 -0.60 -17.60 -12.46
N GLU A 151 -0.01 -18.69 -12.93
CA GLU A 151 0.65 -19.68 -12.08
C GLU A 151 1.92 -19.13 -11.42
N SER A 152 2.59 -18.14 -12.01
CA SER A 152 3.73 -17.48 -11.34
C SER A 152 3.28 -16.55 -10.23
N GLN A 153 2.09 -15.93 -10.36
CA GLN A 153 1.50 -15.10 -9.31
C GLN A 153 1.05 -15.95 -8.10
N ASP A 154 0.35 -17.07 -8.34
CA ASP A 154 -0.12 -17.97 -7.29
C ASP A 154 1.00 -18.60 -6.44
N ARG A 155 2.24 -18.65 -6.95
CA ARG A 155 3.40 -19.21 -6.23
C ARG A 155 4.05 -18.21 -5.29
N ILE A 156 3.78 -16.92 -5.47
CA ILE A 156 4.42 -15.82 -4.74
C ILE A 156 3.48 -15.29 -3.65
N THR A 157 2.16 -15.35 -3.86
CA THR A 157 1.09 -15.05 -2.88
C THR A 157 0.67 -16.28 -2.08
#